data_AF-A0A965NV67-F1
#
_entry.id   AF-A0A965NV67-F1
#
_cell.length_a   1.000
_cell.length_b   1.000
_cell.length_c   1.000
_cell.angle_alpha   90.00
_cell.angle_beta   90.00
_cell.angle_gamma   90.00
#
_symmetry.space_group_name_H-M   'P 1'
#
loop_
_entity.id
_entity.type
_entity.pdbx_description
1 polymer ?
#
loop_
_entity_poly.entity_id
_entity_poly.type
_entity_poly.pdbx_seq_one_letter_code
_entity_poly.pdbx_strand_id
1 'polypeptide(L)'
;MRFISRFRKHRFATPVLLLVALSSIGFTFSVATAATVNSKSQAETSALIAEGQKLFLAGCSSCHGLNAEGGGLAPSLIGVGAASVDFQVGTGRMPMADMSQQAMRKKPVYNEEQVAALAAYVASLAPGPAAISNEELTWERDGNIAEGGELFRTNCAMCH
;
A
#
# COMPACT_ATOMS: atom_id res chain seq x y z
N MET A 1 7.71 -14.97 -52.74
CA MET A 1 7.25 -13.70 -52.14
C MET A 1 6.20 -12.94 -53.00
N ARG A 2 5.35 -13.60 -53.80
CA ARG A 2 4.38 -12.92 -54.70
C ARG A 2 2.92 -12.93 -54.23
N PHE A 3 2.60 -13.70 -53.18
CA PHE A 3 1.21 -13.92 -52.73
C PHE A 3 0.66 -12.74 -51.90
N ILE A 4 1.51 -12.12 -51.08
CA ILE A 4 1.16 -10.99 -50.19
C ILE A 4 0.83 -9.71 -50.98
N SER A 5 1.46 -9.53 -52.15
CA SER A 5 1.28 -8.35 -53.01
C SER A 5 -0.15 -8.22 -53.57
N ARG A 6 -0.89 -9.32 -53.73
CA ARG A 6 -2.24 -9.32 -54.31
C ARG A 6 -3.29 -8.70 -53.38
N PHE A 7 -3.07 -8.74 -52.06
CA PHE A 7 -3.98 -8.19 -51.07
C PHE A 7 -3.72 -6.71 -50.74
N ARG A 8 -2.62 -6.13 -51.25
CA ARG A 8 -2.19 -4.75 -50.99
C ARG A 8 -3.12 -3.67 -51.56
N LYS A 9 -4.01 -4.04 -52.51
CA LYS A 9 -4.98 -3.13 -53.15
C LYS A 9 -6.42 -3.28 -52.62
N HIS A 10 -6.64 -4.11 -51.61
CA HIS A 10 -7.98 -4.33 -51.07
C HIS A 10 -8.37 -3.18 -50.12
N ARG A 11 -9.53 -2.55 -50.34
CA ARG A 11 -10.07 -1.45 -49.53
C ARG A 11 -10.14 -1.70 -48.02
N PHE A 12 -10.10 -2.97 -47.60
CA PHE A 12 -10.11 -3.38 -46.20
C PHE A 12 -8.72 -3.70 -45.61
N ALA A 13 -7.64 -3.65 -46.39
CA ALA A 13 -6.30 -4.01 -45.92
C ALA A 13 -5.80 -3.05 -44.82
N THR A 14 -6.02 -1.74 -44.98
CA THR A 14 -5.61 -0.72 -44.01
C THR A 14 -6.32 -0.83 -42.66
N PRO A 15 -7.66 -0.91 -42.57
CA PRO A 15 -8.34 -1.05 -41.27
C PRO A 15 -8.03 -2.38 -40.58
N VAL A 16 -7.84 -3.47 -41.34
CA VAL A 16 -7.44 -4.77 -40.76
C VAL A 16 -6.02 -4.71 -40.19
N LEU A 17 -5.07 -4.08 -40.89
CA LEU A 17 -3.71 -3.90 -40.38
C LEU A 17 -3.68 -3.02 -39.12
N LEU A 18 -4.50 -1.97 -39.08
CA LEU A 18 -4.65 -1.14 -37.88
C LEU A 18 -5.23 -1.94 -36.72
N LEU A 19 -6.31 -2.70 -36.91
CA LEU A 19 -6.86 -3.55 -35.85
C LEU A 19 -5.85 -4.58 -35.33
N VAL A 20 -5.12 -5.25 -36.22
CA VAL A 20 -4.07 -6.20 -35.82
C VAL A 20 -2.95 -5.49 -35.05
N ALA A 21 -2.54 -4.29 -35.46
CA ALA A 21 -1.55 -3.50 -34.75
C ALA A 21 -2.04 -3.06 -33.36
N LEU A 22 -3.27 -2.54 -33.24
CA LEU A 22 -3.84 -2.15 -31.95
C LEU A 22 -4.05 -3.36 -31.03
N SER A 23 -4.54 -4.48 -31.54
CA SER A 23 -4.71 -5.71 -30.75
C SER A 23 -3.38 -6.31 -30.30
N SER A 24 -2.35 -6.29 -31.14
CA SER A 24 -1.03 -6.77 -30.76
C SER A 24 -0.37 -5.89 -29.71
N ILE A 25 -0.44 -4.56 -29.85
CA ILE A 25 0.05 -3.62 -28.83
C ILE A 25 -0.72 -3.80 -27.51
N GLY A 26 -2.05 -3.86 -27.55
CA GLY A 26 -2.88 -4.09 -26.37
C GLY A 26 -2.57 -5.42 -25.67
N PHE A 27 -2.40 -6.49 -26.44
CA PHE A 27 -2.03 -7.80 -25.91
C PHE A 27 -0.65 -7.79 -25.24
N THR A 28 0.36 -7.17 -25.88
CA THR A 28 1.70 -7.06 -25.28
C THR A 28 1.69 -6.24 -23.98
N PHE A 29 0.89 -5.18 -23.90
CA PHE A 29 0.76 -4.35 -22.71
C PHE A 29 0.07 -5.10 -21.55
N SER A 30 -0.98 -5.88 -21.84
CA SER A 30 -1.64 -6.73 -20.83
C SER A 30 -0.74 -7.85 -20.31
N VAL A 31 0.04 -8.49 -21.18
CA VAL A 31 0.98 -9.54 -20.74
C VAL A 31 2.12 -8.94 -19.89
N ALA A 32 2.64 -7.78 -20.26
CA ALA A 32 3.71 -7.10 -19.52
C ALA A 32 3.25 -6.68 -18.11
N THR A 33 2.04 -6.13 -17.98
CA THR A 33 1.48 -5.73 -16.68
C THR A 33 1.16 -6.93 -15.79
N ALA A 34 0.69 -8.04 -16.35
CA ALA A 34 0.44 -9.27 -15.59
C ALA A 34 1.72 -9.88 -14.99
N ALA A 35 2.87 -9.71 -15.66
CA ALA A 35 4.15 -10.22 -15.17
C ALA A 35 4.77 -9.39 -14.02
N THR A 36 4.34 -8.13 -13.84
CA THR A 36 4.91 -7.22 -12.84
C THR A 36 4.16 -7.19 -11.51
N VAL A 37 2.97 -7.79 -11.42
CA VAL A 37 2.22 -7.79 -10.16
C VAL A 37 2.57 -9.04 -9.37
N ASN A 38 3.54 -8.90 -8.46
CA ASN A 38 3.78 -9.89 -7.41
C ASN A 38 2.69 -9.74 -6.33
N SER A 39 1.43 -9.94 -6.73
CA SER A 39 0.29 -9.91 -5.80
C SER A 39 0.32 -11.16 -4.94
N LYS A 40 0.36 -10.97 -3.61
CA LYS A 40 -0.02 -12.03 -2.66
C LYS A 40 -1.34 -12.66 -3.10
N SER A 41 -1.41 -13.98 -3.02
CA SER A 41 -2.64 -14.70 -3.34
C SER A 41 -3.77 -14.21 -2.43
N GLN A 42 -5.01 -14.29 -2.92
CA GLN A 42 -6.19 -13.92 -2.14
C GLN A 42 -6.26 -14.69 -0.80
N ALA A 43 -5.78 -15.94 -0.80
CA ALA A 43 -5.69 -16.79 0.39
C ALA A 43 -4.68 -16.24 1.41
N GLU A 44 -3.49 -15.81 0.97
CA GLU A 44 -2.49 -15.19 1.84
C GLU A 44 -2.97 -13.87 2.43
N THR A 45 -3.62 -13.03 1.63
CA THR A 45 -4.20 -11.77 2.11
C THR A 45 -5.28 -12.02 3.16
N SER A 46 -6.15 -13.00 2.93
CA SER A 46 -7.20 -13.37 3.88
C SER A 46 -6.62 -13.92 5.19
N ALA A 47 -5.57 -14.75 5.11
CA ALA A 47 -4.88 -15.28 6.27
C ALA A 47 -4.19 -14.17 7.08
N LEU A 48 -3.56 -13.20 6.40
CA LEU A 48 -2.90 -12.06 7.03
C LEU A 48 -3.90 -11.16 7.77
N ILE A 49 -5.06 -10.88 7.15
CA ILE A 49 -6.14 -10.11 7.79
C ILE A 49 -6.68 -10.85 9.02
N ALA A 50 -6.89 -12.17 8.92
CA ALA A 50 -7.36 -12.97 10.04
C ALA A 50 -6.38 -13.00 11.21
N GLU A 51 -5.06 -13.05 10.93
CA GLU A 51 -4.03 -12.92 11.97
C GLU A 51 -4.03 -11.52 12.60
N GLY A 52 -4.10 -10.48 11.76
CA GLY A 52 -4.21 -9.10 12.22
C GLY A 52 -5.41 -8.87 13.14
N GLN A 53 -6.55 -9.46 12.80
CA GLN A 53 -7.76 -9.38 13.63
C GLN A 53 -7.54 -10.00 15.02
N LYS A 54 -6.87 -11.17 15.12
CA LYS A 54 -6.57 -11.80 16.40
C LYS A 54 -5.67 -10.93 17.27
N LEU A 55 -4.60 -10.39 16.67
CA LEU A 55 -3.68 -9.49 17.36
C LEU A 55 -4.39 -8.21 17.81
N PHE A 56 -5.25 -7.66 16.97
CA PHE A 56 -6.04 -6.47 17.27
C PHE A 56 -6.99 -6.70 18.44
N LEU A 57 -7.70 -7.82 18.44
CA LEU A 57 -8.59 -8.21 19.53
C LEU A 57 -7.83 -8.38 20.84
N ALA A 58 -6.61 -8.93 20.80
CA ALA A 58 -5.80 -9.13 21.99
C ALA A 58 -5.15 -7.86 22.55
N GLY A 59 -4.74 -6.91 21.70
CA GLY A 59 -3.88 -5.79 22.11
C GLY A 59 -4.42 -4.38 21.86
N CYS A 60 -5.49 -4.21 21.07
CA CYS A 60 -5.98 -2.90 20.64
C CYS A 60 -7.45 -2.67 21.00
N SER A 61 -8.26 -3.73 20.99
CA SER A 61 -9.72 -3.64 21.06
C SER A 61 -10.27 -3.07 22.36
N SER A 62 -9.55 -3.22 23.48
CA SER A 62 -9.95 -2.68 24.78
C SER A 62 -10.05 -1.15 24.79
N CYS A 63 -9.28 -0.48 23.93
CA CYS A 63 -9.29 0.98 23.79
C CYS A 63 -10.01 1.42 22.50
N HIS A 64 -9.77 0.73 21.39
CA HIS A 64 -10.24 1.12 20.06
C HIS A 64 -11.56 0.45 19.63
N GLY A 65 -12.21 -0.33 20.50
CA GLY A 65 -13.42 -1.08 20.16
C GLY A 65 -13.13 -2.41 19.45
N LEU A 66 -14.10 -3.32 19.43
CA LEU A 66 -13.94 -4.66 18.86
C LEU A 66 -13.78 -4.65 17.34
N ASN A 67 -14.33 -3.64 16.68
CA ASN A 67 -14.33 -3.42 15.23
C ASN A 67 -13.55 -2.16 14.84
N ALA A 68 -12.66 -1.69 15.73
CA ALA A 68 -11.89 -0.46 15.54
C ALA A 68 -12.73 0.83 15.43
N GLU A 69 -13.98 0.79 15.87
CA GLU A 69 -14.94 1.90 15.86
C GLU A 69 -14.57 3.04 16.81
N GLY A 70 -13.62 2.81 17.72
CA GLY A 70 -13.20 3.75 18.75
C GLY A 70 -14.16 3.78 19.94
N GLY A 71 -13.93 4.70 20.85
CA GLY A 71 -14.77 4.91 22.02
C GLY A 71 -14.31 6.10 22.84
N GLY A 72 -14.78 6.19 24.09
CA GLY A 72 -14.38 7.27 24.99
C GLY A 72 -12.90 7.27 25.38
N LEU A 73 -12.22 6.12 25.26
CA LEU A 73 -10.82 5.94 25.67
C LEU A 73 -9.83 6.20 24.53
N ALA A 74 -10.15 5.79 23.30
CA ALA A 74 -9.29 5.96 22.15
C ALA A 74 -10.11 6.17 20.86
N PRO A 75 -9.56 6.88 19.86
CA PRO A 75 -10.30 7.23 18.65
C PRO A 75 -10.59 6.01 17.78
N SER A 76 -11.50 6.18 16.82
CA SER A 76 -11.69 5.21 15.74
C SER A 76 -10.40 5.03 14.94
N LEU A 77 -10.15 3.80 14.48
CA LEU A 77 -9.09 3.49 13.53
C LEU A 77 -9.63 3.19 12.13
N ILE A 78 -10.94 3.35 11.90
CA ILE A 78 -11.54 3.18 10.58
C ILE A 78 -11.03 4.30 9.66
N GLY A 79 -10.40 3.92 8.54
CA GLY A 79 -9.94 4.84 7.51
C GLY A 79 -8.58 5.50 7.78
N VAL A 80 -7.92 5.21 8.91
CA VAL A 80 -6.57 5.75 9.19
C VAL A 80 -5.50 5.18 8.25
N GLY A 81 -5.79 4.03 7.62
CA GLY A 81 -4.92 3.36 6.67
C GLY A 81 -3.81 2.50 7.29
N ALA A 82 -3.24 1.62 6.47
CA ALA A 82 -2.14 0.74 6.84
C ALA A 82 -0.87 1.53 7.21
N ALA A 83 -0.58 2.64 6.52
CA ALA A 83 0.61 3.45 6.79
C ALA A 83 0.64 4.01 8.23
N SER A 84 -0.53 4.42 8.75
CA SER A 84 -0.63 4.93 10.11
C SER A 84 -0.36 3.83 11.13
N VAL A 85 -0.84 2.61 10.89
CA VAL A 85 -0.58 1.46 11.76
C VAL A 85 0.89 1.08 11.72
N ASP A 86 1.48 1.01 10.52
CA ASP A 86 2.90 0.74 10.33
C ASP A 86 3.78 1.75 11.10
N PHE A 87 3.52 3.04 10.92
CA PHE A 87 4.25 4.08 11.64
C PHE A 87 4.04 4.00 13.15
N GLN A 88 2.80 3.97 13.63
CA GLN A 88 2.52 4.08 15.06
C GLN A 88 2.94 2.81 15.83
N VAL A 89 2.65 1.62 15.28
CA VAL A 89 2.96 0.35 15.93
C VAL A 89 4.41 -0.05 15.68
N GLY A 90 4.89 0.05 14.43
CA GLY A 90 6.26 -0.31 14.07
C GLY A 90 7.32 0.57 14.73
N THR A 91 7.03 1.85 14.98
CA THR A 91 7.94 2.69 15.77
C THR A 91 7.84 2.45 17.27
N GLY A 92 6.80 1.76 17.73
CA GLY A 92 6.52 1.45 19.14
C GLY A 92 5.73 2.53 19.88
N ARG A 93 5.18 3.54 19.21
CA ARG A 93 4.30 4.53 19.85
C ARG A 93 3.00 3.89 20.34
N MET A 94 2.44 3.02 19.52
CA MET A 94 1.29 2.18 19.85
C MET A 94 1.74 0.72 20.10
N PRO A 95 1.06 -0.03 21.00
CA PRO A 95 0.02 0.42 21.95
C PRO A 95 0.58 1.38 22.99
N MET A 96 -0.17 2.42 23.40
CA MET A 96 0.34 3.40 24.38
C MET A 96 0.61 2.76 25.75
N ALA A 97 1.70 3.16 26.40
CA ALA A 97 2.01 2.77 27.78
C ALA A 97 1.48 3.78 28.80
N ASP A 98 1.28 5.03 28.38
CA ASP A 98 0.78 6.15 29.17
C ASP A 98 -0.10 7.02 28.27
N MET A 99 -1.22 7.51 28.82
CA MET A 99 -2.22 8.34 28.12
C MET A 99 -1.84 9.82 28.17
N SER A 100 -0.55 10.12 27.97
CA SER A 100 -0.07 11.49 27.83
C SER A 100 -0.53 12.09 26.50
N GLN A 101 -0.42 13.42 26.39
CA GLN A 101 -0.87 14.15 25.19
C GLN A 101 -0.12 13.72 23.92
N GLN A 102 1.09 13.17 24.04
CA GLN A 102 1.89 12.72 22.91
C GLN A 102 2.35 11.27 23.12
N ALA A 103 2.06 10.41 22.14
CA ALA A 103 2.52 9.04 22.15
C ALA A 103 4.06 8.98 21.99
N MET A 104 4.76 8.71 23.09
CA MET A 104 6.20 8.58 23.11
C MET A 104 6.65 7.25 22.49
N ARG A 105 7.79 7.29 21.80
CA ARG A 105 8.42 6.09 21.25
C ARG A 105 8.93 5.20 22.40
N LYS A 106 8.70 3.90 22.27
CA LYS A 106 9.29 2.86 23.13
C LYS A 106 9.72 1.67 22.26
N LYS A 107 10.29 0.65 22.89
CA LYS A 107 10.60 -0.60 22.20
C LYS A 107 9.29 -1.17 21.59
N PRO A 108 9.25 -1.47 20.28
CA PRO A 108 8.09 -2.06 19.65
C PRO A 108 7.68 -3.35 20.37
N VAL A 109 6.37 -3.51 20.58
CA VAL A 109 5.78 -4.70 21.19
C VAL A 109 5.58 -5.79 20.15
N TYR A 110 5.26 -5.39 18.92
CA TYR A 110 5.03 -6.27 17.77
C TYR A 110 6.26 -6.26 16.85
N ASN A 111 6.54 -7.39 16.22
CA ASN A 111 7.52 -7.48 15.14
C ASN A 111 6.95 -7.01 13.79
N GLU A 112 7.79 -6.93 12.76
CA GLU A 112 7.40 -6.41 11.44
C GLU A 112 6.24 -7.20 10.82
N GLU A 113 6.23 -8.53 10.94
CA GLU A 113 5.15 -9.36 10.39
C GLU A 113 3.82 -9.13 11.10
N GLN A 114 3.84 -8.98 12.42
CA GLN A 114 2.66 -8.67 13.22
C GLN A 114 2.14 -7.25 12.94
N VAL A 115 3.04 -6.29 12.73
CA VAL A 115 2.66 -4.93 12.32
C VAL A 115 2.00 -4.95 10.94
N ALA A 116 2.55 -5.69 9.98
CA ALA A 116 1.96 -5.85 8.66
C ALA A 116 0.57 -6.53 8.74
N ALA A 117 0.39 -7.52 9.62
CA ALA A 117 -0.89 -8.16 9.86
C ALA A 117 -1.93 -7.18 10.45
N LEU A 118 -1.56 -6.44 11.49
CA LEU A 118 -2.40 -5.40 12.10
C LEU A 118 -2.78 -4.32 11.07
N ALA A 119 -1.82 -3.87 10.27
CA ALA A 119 -2.04 -2.87 9.23
C ALA A 119 -2.99 -3.37 8.14
N ALA A 120 -2.84 -4.63 7.71
CA ALA A 120 -3.75 -5.28 6.75
C ALA A 120 -5.17 -5.41 7.30
N TYR A 121 -5.32 -5.78 8.58
CA TYR A 121 -6.63 -5.84 9.23
C TYR A 121 -7.31 -4.46 9.26
N VAL A 122 -6.62 -3.42 9.75
CA VAL A 122 -7.20 -2.06 9.82
C VAL A 122 -7.56 -1.54 8.42
N ALA A 123 -6.71 -1.76 7.42
CA ALA A 123 -6.99 -1.38 6.03
C ALA A 123 -8.16 -2.15 5.41
N SER A 124 -8.48 -3.35 5.91
CA SER A 124 -9.65 -4.12 5.46
C SER A 124 -10.98 -3.52 5.93
N LEU A 125 -10.98 -2.71 6.99
CA LEU A 125 -12.18 -2.10 7.57
C LEU A 125 -12.65 -0.87 6.77
N ALA A 126 -11.70 -0.08 6.26
CA ALA A 126 -11.96 1.00 5.33
C ALA A 126 -10.69 1.43 4.57
N PRO A 127 -10.83 1.98 3.35
CA PRO A 127 -9.69 2.53 2.60
C PRO A 127 -8.97 3.64 3.37
N GLY A 128 -7.66 3.69 3.22
CA GLY A 128 -6.80 4.75 3.75
C GLY A 128 -5.40 4.66 3.13
N PRO A 129 -4.44 5.49 3.57
CA PRO A 129 -3.07 5.44 3.06
C PRO A 129 -2.47 4.03 3.20
N ALA A 130 -1.97 3.48 2.09
CA ALA A 130 -1.31 2.17 2.07
C ALA A 130 0.06 2.26 2.73
N ALA A 131 0.44 1.22 3.49
CA ALA A 131 1.82 1.08 3.96
C ALA A 131 2.73 0.78 2.75
N ILE A 132 3.94 1.31 2.77
CA ILE A 132 4.94 1.06 1.73
C ILE A 132 5.80 -0.11 2.17
N SER A 133 5.90 -1.14 1.33
CA SER A 133 6.77 -2.29 1.59
C SER A 133 8.25 -1.95 1.39
N ASN A 134 9.14 -2.73 1.98
CA ASN A 134 10.58 -2.54 1.82
C ASN A 134 11.03 -2.71 0.36
N GLU A 135 10.30 -3.51 -0.42
CA GLU A 135 10.53 -3.72 -1.85
C GLU A 135 10.09 -2.51 -2.69
N GLU A 136 9.07 -1.78 -2.24
CA GLU A 136 8.62 -0.52 -2.88
C GLU A 136 9.50 0.67 -2.49
N LEU A 137 10.19 0.61 -1.35
CA LEU A 137 11.14 1.63 -0.94
C LEU A 137 12.41 1.58 -1.80
N THR A 138 12.56 2.56 -2.69
CA THR A 138 13.83 2.82 -3.36
C THR A 138 14.80 3.45 -2.35
N TRP A 139 15.63 2.62 -1.73
CA TRP A 139 16.65 3.06 -0.75
C TRP A 139 17.78 3.89 -1.37
N GLU A 140 17.81 3.98 -2.70
CA GLU A 140 18.77 4.80 -3.42
C GLU A 140 18.53 6.29 -3.08
N ARG A 141 19.61 6.98 -2.70
CA ARG A 141 19.58 8.43 -2.42
C ARG A 141 19.78 9.23 -3.72
N ASP A 142 19.10 8.82 -4.78
CA ASP A 142 19.13 9.48 -6.09
C ASP A 142 18.24 10.74 -6.13
N GLY A 143 17.44 10.97 -5.08
CA GLY A 143 16.66 12.18 -4.88
C GLY A 143 17.51 13.47 -4.78
N ASN A 144 16.91 14.59 -5.20
CA ASN A 144 17.56 15.90 -5.16
C ASN A 144 17.55 16.50 -3.75
N ILE A 145 18.73 16.56 -3.12
CA ILE A 145 18.89 17.09 -1.75
C ILE A 145 18.49 18.57 -1.65
N ALA A 146 18.73 19.38 -2.69
CA ALA A 146 18.39 20.80 -2.67
C ALA A 146 16.88 21.00 -2.63
N GLU A 147 16.15 20.27 -3.48
CA GLU A 147 14.69 20.27 -3.53
C GLU A 147 14.08 19.71 -2.24
N GLY A 148 14.56 18.54 -1.77
CA GLY A 148 14.10 17.96 -0.50
C GLY A 148 14.34 18.90 0.69
N GLY A 149 15.46 19.63 0.69
CA GLY A 149 15.76 20.65 1.69
C GLY A 149 14.80 21.85 1.64
N GLU A 150 14.40 22.30 0.46
CA GLU A 150 13.41 23.36 0.30
C GLU A 150 12.03 22.92 0.82
N LEU A 151 11.60 21.70 0.43
CA LEU A 151 10.35 21.12 0.91
C LEU A 151 10.33 20.97 2.43
N PHE A 152 11.40 20.45 3.03
CA PHE A 152 11.49 20.27 4.48
C PHE A 152 11.47 21.62 5.21
N ARG A 153 12.25 22.61 4.76
CA ARG A 153 12.28 23.94 5.39
C ARG A 153 10.94 24.66 5.31
N THR A 154 10.21 24.49 4.21
CA THR A 154 8.92 25.14 3.99
C THR A 154 7.79 24.46 4.76
N ASN A 155 7.82 23.12 4.89
CA ASN A 155 6.67 22.36 5.39
C ASN A 155 6.87 21.70 6.77
N CYS A 156 8.11 21.50 7.23
CA CYS A 156 8.39 20.67 8.40
C CYS A 156 9.30 21.35 9.44
N ALA A 157 10.28 22.13 9.01
CA ALA A 157 11.37 22.63 9.86
C ALA A 157 10.95 23.60 10.97
N MET A 158 9.72 24.12 10.91
CA MET A 158 9.17 24.96 11.97
C MET A 158 8.91 24.16 13.25
N CYS A 159 8.74 22.83 13.15
CA CYS A 159 8.45 21.93 14.26
C CYS A 159 9.50 20.82 14.46
N HIS A 160 10.26 20.46 13.41
CA HIS A 160 11.22 19.34 13.39
C HIS A 160 12.62 19.80 12.99
#